data_AF-A0A7S2NHP7-F1
#
_entry.id   AF-A0A7S2NHP7-F1
#
_cell.length_a   1.000
_cell.length_b   1.000
_cell.length_c   1.000
_cell.angle_alpha   90.00
_cell.angle_beta   90.00
_cell.angle_gamma   90.00
#
_symmetry.space_group_name_H-M   'P 1'
#
loop_
_entity.id
_entity.type
_entity.pdbx_description
1 polymer ?
#
loop_
_entity_poly.entity_id
_entity_poly.type
_entity_poly.pdbx_seq_one_letter_code
_entity_poly.pdbx_strand_id
1 'polypeptide(L)'
;EVRILMAGDTCQMAIHKKPLSGLSAVGGNSAYTYYKPEDPKYASMVQTLYADIPTLLPAMGLEGEPLPLLWTADYIPKNPEGWEKKENASDSETEYVVGEFNCSCVG
;
A
#
# COMPACT_ATOMS: atom_id res chain seq x y z
N GLU A 1 6.77 -4.96 0.26
CA GLU A 1 5.43 -4.47 -0.06
C GLU A 1 4.80 -3.89 1.20
N VAL A 2 4.03 -2.82 1.06
CA VAL A 2 3.25 -2.24 2.15
C VAL A 2 1.78 -2.30 1.77
N ARG A 3 0.98 -2.98 2.58
CA ARG A 3 -0.47 -3.10 2.41
C ARG A 3 -1.17 -2.10 3.31
N ILE A 4 -2.04 -1.28 2.75
CA ILE A 4 -2.97 -0.46 3.53
C ILE A 4 -4.31 -1.18 3.58
N LEU A 5 -4.74 -1.56 4.78
CA LEU A 5 -6.04 -2.19 5.01
C LEU A 5 -7.10 -1.11 5.26
N MET A 6 -8.17 -1.13 4.48
CA MET A 6 -9.25 -0.16 4.51
C MET A 6 -10.57 -0.85 4.85
N ALA A 7 -11.35 -0.24 5.74
CA ALA A 7 -12.74 -0.59 5.98
C ALA A 7 -13.61 0.58 5.52
N GLY A 8 -14.32 0.42 4.40
CA GLY A 8 -14.93 1.55 3.70
C GLY A 8 -13.86 2.59 3.33
N ASP A 9 -14.04 3.83 3.77
CA ASP A 9 -13.09 4.92 3.57
C ASP A 9 -12.10 5.10 4.74
N THR A 10 -12.03 4.18 5.69
CA THR A 10 -11.22 4.34 6.90
C THR A 10 -10.04 3.36 6.93
N CYS A 11 -8.82 3.88 7.00
CA CYS A 11 -7.60 3.08 7.18
C CYS A 11 -7.60 2.41 8.56
N GLN A 12 -7.37 1.10 8.58
CA GLN A 12 -7.29 0.28 9.79
C GLN A 12 -5.86 0.03 10.22
N MET A 13 -4.95 -0.17 9.27
CA MET A 13 -3.52 -0.40 9.53
C MET A 13 -2.71 -0.39 8.23
N ALA A 14 -1.40 -0.14 8.38
CA ALA A 14 -0.41 -0.45 7.35
C ALA A 14 0.37 -1.71 7.75
N ILE A 15 0.57 -2.63 6.80
CA ILE A 15 1.25 -3.91 7.00
C ILE A 15 2.46 -3.95 6.08
N HIS A 16 3.66 -3.85 6.64
CA HIS A 16 4.90 -4.03 5.88
C HIS A 16 5.22 -5.52 5.81
N LYS A 17 5.14 -6.07 4.60
CA LYS A 17 5.47 -7.45 4.26
C LYS A 17 6.87 -7.45 3.65
N LYS A 18 7.88 -7.73 4.48
CA LYS A 18 9.27 -7.82 4.04
C LYS A 18 9.58 -9.28 3.70
N PRO A 19 9.82 -9.63 2.42
CA PRO A 19 10.07 -11.01 2.05
C PRO A 19 11.34 -11.52 2.74
N LEU A 20 11.27 -12.73 3.29
CA LEU A 20 12.43 -13.43 3.84
C LEU A 20 13.32 -13.96 2.70
N SER A 21 12.70 -14.30 1.57
CA SER A 21 13.33 -14.64 0.30
C SER A 21 12.36 -14.30 -0.84
N GLY A 22 12.83 -14.09 -2.08
CA GLY A 22 11.93 -13.92 -3.22
C GLY A 22 10.90 -12.78 -3.07
N LEU A 23 9.63 -13.04 -3.42
CA LEU A 23 8.54 -12.04 -3.47
C LEU A 23 7.64 -12.09 -2.22
N SER A 24 7.11 -10.91 -1.83
CA SER A 24 6.21 -10.74 -0.67
C SER A 24 4.78 -11.26 -0.89
N ALA A 25 4.39 -11.49 -2.14
CA ALA A 25 3.05 -11.97 -2.52
C ALA A 25 2.78 -13.42 -2.09
N VAL A 26 3.83 -14.18 -1.74
CA VAL A 26 3.70 -15.59 -1.32
C VAL A 26 3.48 -15.65 0.19
N GLY A 27 2.31 -16.13 0.61
CA GLY A 27 1.95 -16.30 2.01
C GLY A 27 2.98 -17.14 2.79
N GLY A 28 3.30 -16.71 4.01
CA GLY A 28 4.26 -17.39 4.89
C GLY A 28 5.75 -17.11 4.62
N ASN A 29 6.08 -16.34 3.58
CA ASN A 29 7.46 -16.03 3.19
C ASN A 29 7.86 -14.58 3.50
N SER A 30 7.20 -13.92 4.44
CA SER A 30 7.50 -12.54 4.84
C SER A 30 7.58 -12.39 6.34
N ALA A 31 8.48 -11.52 6.80
CA ALA A 31 8.38 -10.90 8.12
C ALA A 31 7.35 -9.77 8.04
N TYR A 32 6.39 -9.79 8.95
CA TYR A 32 5.31 -8.81 9.00
C TYR A 32 5.57 -7.79 10.10
N THR A 33 5.35 -6.51 9.78
CA THR A 33 5.29 -5.44 10.78
C THR A 33 4.03 -4.65 10.57
N TYR A 34 3.30 -4.43 11.66
CA TYR A 34 2.01 -3.75 11.67
C TYR A 34 2.19 -2.35 12.24
N TYR A 35 1.60 -1.37 11.57
CA TYR A 35 1.61 0.02 11.94
C TYR A 35 0.18 0.52 12.05
N LYS A 36 -0.08 1.33 13.08
CA LYS A 36 -1.35 2.02 13.23
C LYS A 36 -1.48 3.13 12.19
N PRO A 37 -2.71 3.56 11.84
CA PRO A 37 -2.91 4.68 10.92
C PRO A 37 -2.21 5.97 11.35
N GLU A 38 -2.01 6.17 12.66
CA GLU A 38 -1.35 7.36 13.22
C GLU A 38 0.18 7.27 13.26
N ASP A 39 0.77 6.11 12.97
CA ASP A 39 2.21 5.94 13.01
C ASP A 39 2.89 6.76 11.88
N PRO A 40 4.00 7.46 12.17
CA PRO A 40 4.60 8.39 11.22
C PRO A 40 5.20 7.70 9.98
N LYS A 41 5.60 6.43 10.09
CA LYS A 41 6.39 5.73 9.07
C LYS A 41 5.68 5.63 7.71
N TYR A 42 4.36 5.55 7.68
CA TYR A 42 3.57 5.47 6.44
C TYR A 42 2.45 6.51 6.37
N ALA A 43 2.48 7.53 7.24
CA ALA A 43 1.44 8.54 7.29
C ALA A 43 1.23 9.24 5.93
N SER A 44 2.31 9.62 5.24
CA SER A 44 2.20 10.25 3.92
C SER A 44 1.51 9.35 2.89
N MET A 45 1.79 8.03 2.90
CA MET A 45 1.15 7.08 1.99
C MET A 45 -0.36 6.97 2.25
N VAL A 46 -0.75 6.91 3.52
CA VAL A 46 -2.16 6.89 3.92
C VAL A 46 -2.87 8.18 3.52
N GLN A 47 -2.23 9.33 3.71
CA GLN A 47 -2.80 10.63 3.31
C GLN A 47 -2.94 10.74 1.78
N THR A 48 -1.97 10.26 1.01
CA THR A 48 -2.08 10.19 -0.45
C THR A 48 -3.27 9.31 -0.87
N LEU A 49 -3.42 8.12 -0.25
CA LEU A 49 -4.57 7.26 -0.54
C LEU A 49 -5.91 7.95 -0.24
N TYR A 50 -6.02 8.68 0.87
CA TYR A 50 -7.23 9.46 1.17
C TYR A 50 -7.52 10.54 0.13
N ALA A 51 -6.48 11.21 -0.38
CA ALA A 51 -6.63 12.19 -1.46
C ALA A 51 -7.06 11.54 -2.78
N ASP A 52 -6.65 10.29 -3.04
CA ASP A 52 -6.98 9.56 -4.26
C ASP A 52 -8.40 8.96 -4.25
N ILE A 53 -8.93 8.57 -3.07
CA ILE A 53 -10.24 7.91 -2.90
C ILE A 53 -11.38 8.57 -3.71
N PRO A 54 -11.57 9.90 -3.70
CA PRO A 54 -12.64 10.56 -4.47
C PRO A 54 -12.58 10.30 -5.98
N THR A 55 -11.39 10.00 -6.51
CA THR A 55 -11.15 9.77 -7.94
C THR A 55 -10.84 8.31 -8.28
N LEU A 56 -10.68 7.45 -7.27
CA LEU A 56 -10.26 6.06 -7.42
C LEU A 56 -11.26 5.22 -8.24
N LEU A 57 -12.52 5.19 -7.81
CA LEU A 57 -13.57 4.43 -8.52
C LEU A 57 -13.85 4.97 -9.93
N PRO A 58 -13.95 6.30 -10.15
CA PRO A 58 -14.02 6.87 -11.49
C PRO A 58 -12.87 6.45 -12.40
N ALA A 59 -11.63 6.45 -11.91
CA ALA A 59 -10.45 6.04 -12.68
C ALA A 59 -10.48 4.56 -13.11
N MET A 60 -11.25 3.72 -12.41
CA MET A 60 -11.47 2.31 -12.74
C MET A 60 -12.77 2.06 -13.52
N GLY A 61 -13.53 3.10 -13.88
CA GLY A 61 -14.82 2.96 -14.54
C GLY A 61 -15.94 2.43 -13.64
N LEU A 62 -15.81 2.59 -12.32
CA LEU A 62 -16.76 2.16 -11.29
C LEU A 62 -17.45 3.36 -10.60
N GLU A 63 -17.61 4.46 -11.33
CA GLU A 63 -18.26 5.66 -10.80
C GLU A 63 -19.69 5.36 -10.31
N GLY A 64 -20.03 5.85 -9.12
CA GLY A 64 -21.34 5.64 -8.49
C GLY A 64 -21.46 4.36 -7.67
N GLU A 65 -20.54 3.41 -7.80
CA GLU A 65 -20.47 2.25 -6.92
C GLU A 65 -19.96 2.66 -5.52
N PRO A 66 -20.40 1.98 -4.44
CA PRO A 66 -19.86 2.25 -3.11
C PRO A 66 -18.42 1.71 -2.99
N LEU A 67 -17.63 2.33 -2.11
CA LEU A 67 -16.37 1.72 -1.69
C LEU A 67 -16.61 0.34 -1.08
N PRO A 68 -15.72 -0.64 -1.31
CA PRO A 68 -15.83 -1.95 -0.69
C PRO A 68 -15.85 -1.84 0.84
N LEU A 69 -16.62 -2.71 1.50
CA LEU A 69 -16.66 -2.75 2.97
C LEU A 69 -15.27 -3.05 3.57
N LEU A 70 -14.50 -3.93 2.93
CA LEU A 70 -13.15 -4.30 3.32
C LEU A 70 -12.32 -4.46 2.04
N TRP A 71 -11.21 -3.73 1.95
CA TRP A 71 -10.31 -3.77 0.80
C TRP A 71 -8.89 -3.38 1.19
N THR A 72 -7.94 -3.64 0.30
CA THR A 72 -6.54 -3.27 0.48
C THR A 72 -6.01 -2.50 -0.70
N ALA A 73 -5.07 -1.61 -0.44
CA ALA A 73 -4.18 -1.03 -1.45
C ALA A 73 -2.75 -1.51 -1.17
N ASP A 74 -2.16 -2.23 -2.11
CA ASP A 74 -0.83 -2.84 -1.95
C ASP A 74 0.21 -2.07 -2.74
N TYR A 75 1.19 -1.55 -2.02
CA TYR A 75 2.25 -0.69 -2.53
C TYR A 75 3.56 -1.45 -2.67
N ILE A 76 4.20 -1.27 -3.82
CA ILE A 76 5.52 -1.83 -4.12
C ILE A 76 6.57 -0.73 -3.91
N PRO A 77 7.65 -1.01 -3.15
CA PRO A 77 8.75 -0.06 -3.02
C PRO A 77 9.47 0.09 -4.36
N LYS A 78 9.78 1.33 -4.73
CA LYS A 78 10.65 1.67 -5.86
C LYS A 78 11.73 2.65 -5.41
N ASN A 79 12.82 2.70 -6.16
CA ASN A 79 13.76 3.80 -6.02
C ASN A 79 13.09 5.11 -6.48
N PRO A 80 13.49 6.27 -5.93
CA PRO A 80 13.03 7.57 -6.39
C PRO A 80 13.15 7.78 -7.89
N GLU A 81 12.30 8.65 -8.42
CA GLU A 81 12.43 9.10 -9.81
C GLU A 81 13.82 9.72 -10.05
N GLY A 82 14.50 9.32 -11.12
CA GLY A 82 15.87 9.77 -11.42
C GLY A 82 16.96 9.16 -10.55
N TRP A 83 16.71 8.04 -9.86
CA TRP A 83 17.73 7.35 -9.08
C TRP A 83 18.77 6.65 -9.96
N GLU A 84 20.02 7.10 -9.90
CA GLU A 84 21.13 6.58 -10.73
C GLU A 84 22.10 5.64 -9.99
N LYS A 85 21.95 5.51 -8.67
CA LYS A 85 22.84 4.64 -7.87
C LYS A 85 22.52 3.17 -8.12
N LYS A 86 23.53 2.31 -8.00
CA LYS A 86 23.38 0.86 -8.20
C LYS A 86 22.66 0.19 -7.04
N GLU A 87 22.87 0.71 -5.83
CA GLU A 87 22.18 0.30 -4.62
C GLU A 87 20.74 0.82 -4.57
N ASN A 88 19.89 0.09 -3.86
CA ASN A 88 18.53 0.56 -3.59
C ASN A 88 18.56 1.80 -2.68
N ALA A 89 17.53 2.62 -2.82
CA ALA A 89 17.27 3.72 -1.91
C ALA A 89 17.18 3.24 -0.46
N SER A 90 17.59 4.10 0.47
CA SER A 90 17.39 3.85 1.89
C SER A 90 15.89 3.79 2.23
N ASP A 91 15.53 3.23 3.38
CA ASP A 91 14.13 3.22 3.84
C ASP A 91 13.51 4.64 3.88
N SER A 92 14.31 5.68 4.16
CA SER A 92 13.86 7.07 4.21
C SER A 92 13.70 7.74 2.84
N GLU A 93 14.38 7.22 1.82
CA GLU A 93 14.32 7.72 0.44
C GLU A 93 13.43 6.84 -0.44
N THR A 94 13.03 5.65 0.02
CA THR A 94 12.22 4.72 -0.77
C THR A 94 10.87 5.32 -1.11
N GLU A 95 10.57 5.39 -2.41
CA GLU A 95 9.25 5.74 -2.91
C GLU A 95 8.38 4.50 -3.02
N TYR A 96 7.08 4.71 -3.12
CA TYR A 96 6.10 3.63 -3.24
C TYR A 96 5.13 3.93 -4.37
N VAL A 97 4.79 2.89 -5.13
CA VAL A 97 3.76 2.95 -6.16
C VAL A 97 2.70 1.90 -5.84
N VAL A 98 1.43 2.24 -6.06
CA VAL A 98 0.34 1.27 -5.91
C VAL A 98 0.46 0.20 -7.01
N GLY A 99 0.46 -1.06 -6.61
CA GLY A 99 0.52 -2.22 -7.51
C GLY A 99 -0.86 -2.84 -7.74
N GLU A 100 -1.63 -3.03 -6.66
CA GLU A 100 -2.98 -3.59 -6.74
C GLU A 100 -3.94 -3.02 -5.70
N PHE A 101 -5.23 -3.08 -6.03
CA PHE A 101 -6.34 -2.96 -5.09
C PHE A 101 -7.02 -4.32 -4.99
N ASN A 102 -7.26 -4.80 -3.76
CA ASN A 102 -7.86 -6.10 -3.53
C ASN A 102 -9.12 -5.99 -2.67
N CYS A 103 -10.25 -6.52 -3.17
CA CYS A 103 -11.56 -6.42 -2.52
C CYS A 103 -12.13 -7.79 -2.11
N SER A 104 -11.39 -8.89 -2.30
CA SER A 104 -11.89 -10.26 -2.11
C SER A 104 -10.97 -11.17 -1.30
N CYS A 105 -9.66 -10.91 -1.29
CA CYS A 105 -8.61 -11.66 -0.59
C CYS A 105 -7.89 -10.77 0.42
N VAL A 106 -8.67 -10.21 1.35
CA VAL A 106 -8.25 -9.19 2.31
C VAL A 106 -7.69 -9.75 3.62
N GLY A 107 -7.64 -11.08 3.77
CA GLY A 107 -7.10 -11.81 4.93
C GLY A 107 -5.66 -12.25 4.76
#